data_AF-A0A2S9FPH1-F1
#
_entry.id   AF-A0A2S9FPH1-F1
#
_cell.length_a   1.000
_cell.length_b   1.000
_cell.length_c   1.000
_cell.angle_alpha   90.00
_cell.angle_beta   90.00
_cell.angle_gamma   90.00
#
_symmetry.space_group_name_H-M   'P 1'
#
loop_
_entity.id
_entity.type
_entity.pdbx_description
1 polymer ?
#
loop_
_entity_poly.entity_id
_entity_poly.type
_entity_poly.pdbx_seq_one_letter_code
_entity_poly.pdbx_strand_id
1 'polypeptide(L)' 'MYPEERQQAIASLVMTKGRASVTELAEAYDVTTETVRRDLAVLDKAGV' A
#
# COMPACT_ATOMS: atom_id res chain seq x y z
N MET A 1 -5.81 13.04 0.07
CA MET A 1 -5.86 11.69 -0.51
C MET A 1 -6.72 10.83 0.38
N TYR A 2 -7.79 10.22 -0.15
CA TYR A 2 -8.62 9.32 0.65
C TYR A 2 -7.86 8.01 0.94
N PRO A 3 -8.04 7.39 2.12
CA PRO A 3 -7.35 6.14 2.49
C PRO A 3 -7.53 5.02 1.45
N GLU A 4 -8.73 4.94 0.88
CA GLU A 4 -9.14 4.00 -0.17
C GLU A 4 -8.37 4.20 -1.50
N GLU A 5 -8.19 5.44 -1.96
CA GLU A 5 -7.39 5.72 -3.17
C GLU A 5 -5.94 5.28 -2.99
N ARG A 6 -5.37 5.52 -1.80
CA ARG A 6 -3.99 5.12 -1.49
C ARG A 6 -3.85 3.60 -1.43
N GLN A 7 -4.82 2.90 -0.82
CA GLN A 7 -4.84 1.43 -0.78
C GLN A 7 -4.84 0.83 -2.18
N GLN A 8 -5.70 1.33 -3.07
CA GLN A 8 -5.71 0.86 -4.45
C GLN A 8 -4.39 1.16 -5.18
N ALA A 9 -3.82 2.34 -5.00
CA ALA A 9 -2.52 2.68 -5.59
C ALA A 9 -1.40 1.75 -5.08
N ILE A 10 -1.36 1.45 -3.77
CA ILE A 10 -0.42 0.48 -3.17
C ILE A 10 -0.60 -0.89 -3.82
N ALA A 11 -1.83 -1.40 -3.91
CA ALA A 11 -2.13 -2.70 -4.51
C ALA A 11 -1.67 -2.76 -5.97
N SER A 12 -2.03 -1.75 -6.78
CA SER A 12 -1.62 -1.67 -8.18
C SER A 12 -0.10 -1.63 -8.35
N LEU A 13 0.61 -0.89 -7.50
CA LEU A 13 2.06 -0.82 -7.55
C LEU A 13 2.71 -2.17 -7.20
N VAL A 14 2.21 -2.85 -6.16
CA VAL A 14 2.69 -4.18 -5.75
C VAL A 14 2.44 -5.20 -6.85
N MET A 15 1.24 -5.21 -7.44
CA MET A 15 0.91 -6.10 -8.56
C MET A 15 1.79 -5.84 -9.78
N THR A 16 2.04 -4.57 -10.12
CA THR A 16 2.85 -4.20 -11.28
C THR A 16 4.33 -4.54 -11.09
N LYS A 17 4.88 -4.31 -9.90
CA LYS A 17 6.29 -4.61 -9.59
C LYS A 17 6.52 -6.09 -9.20
N GLY A 18 5.46 -6.83 -8.92
CA GLY A 18 5.49 -8.19 -8.35
C GLY A 18 5.92 -8.26 -6.88
N ARG A 19 6.59 -7.22 -6.38
CA ARG A 19 6.96 -7.02 -4.96
C ARG A 19 7.23 -5.55 -4.68
N ALA A 20 6.98 -5.13 -3.45
CA ALA A 20 7.47 -3.86 -2.91
C ALA A 20 7.69 -4.00 -1.40
N SER A 21 8.71 -3.34 -0.85
CA SER A 21 8.87 -3.23 0.59
C SER A 21 7.98 -2.14 1.18
N VAL A 22 7.64 -2.25 2.47
CA VAL A 22 6.87 -1.22 3.18
C VAL A 22 7.59 0.13 3.23
N THR A 23 8.93 0.13 3.18
CA THR A 23 9.74 1.35 3.15
C THR A 23 9.62 2.03 1.79
N GLU A 24 9.76 1.29 0.69
CA GLU A 24 9.58 1.85 -0.66
C GLU A 24 8.19 2.42 -0.86
N LEU A 25 7.15 1.76 -0.35
CA LEU A 25 5.77 2.25 -0.41
C LEU A 25 5.57 3.51 0.44
N ALA A 26 6.19 3.57 1.62
CA ALA A 26 6.13 4.73 2.50
C ALA A 26 6.74 5.97 1.82
N GLU A 27 7.92 5.80 1.20
CA GLU A 27 8.59 6.86 0.44
C GLU A 27 7.80 7.28 -0.80
N ALA A 28 7.23 6.32 -1.55
CA ALA A 28 6.50 6.61 -2.79
C ALA A 28 5.20 7.38 -2.56
N TYR A 29 4.55 7.17 -1.42
CA TYR A 29 3.25 7.77 -1.10
C TYR A 29 3.31 8.84 0.00
N ASP A 30 4.51 9.23 0.43
CA ASP A 30 4.75 10.21 1.50
C ASP A 30 3.96 9.90 2.78
N VAL A 31 4.02 8.64 3.22
CA VAL A 31 3.35 8.16 4.44
C VAL A 31 4.30 7.38 5.33
N THR A 32 3.90 7.12 6.57
CA THR A 32 4.69 6.27 7.47
C THR A 32 4.57 4.79 7.08
N THR A 33 5.60 4.01 7.42
CA THR A 33 5.54 2.54 7.26
C THR A 33 4.38 1.91 8.04
N GLU A 34 3.94 2.52 9.15
CA GLU A 34 2.76 2.07 9.92
C GLU A 34 1.46 2.25 9.13
N THR A 35 1.30 3.37 8.42
CA THR A 35 0.17 3.61 7.52
C THR A 35 0.15 2.57 6.41
N VAL A 36 1.29 2.33 5.75
CA VAL A 36 1.40 1.29 4.72
C VAL A 36 1.02 -0.09 5.25
N ARG A 37 1.51 -0.48 6.44
CA ARG A 37 1.14 -1.77 7.05
C ARG A 37 -0.36 -1.88 7.32
N ARG A 38 -1.01 -0.80 7.77
CA ARG A 38 -2.46 -0.77 7.97
C ARG A 38 -3.22 -0.91 6.65
N ASP A 39 -2.78 -0.22 5.60
CA ASP A 39 -3.40 -0.32 4.28
C ASP A 39 -3.26 -1.72 3.69
N LEU A 40 -2.07 -2.33 3.79
CA LEU A 40 -1.84 -3.72 3.39
C LEU A 40 -2.71 -4.70 4.19
N ALA A 41 -2.89 -4.49 5.49
CA ALA A 41 -3.77 -5.31 6.32
C ALA A 41 -5.26 -5.16 5.96
N VAL A 42 -5.67 -4.01 5.40
CA VAL A 42 -7.03 -3.81 4.86
C VAL A 42 -7.19 -4.57 3.54
N LEU A 43 -6.19 -4.48 2.66
CA LEU A 43 -6.18 -5.18 1.36
C LEU A 43 -6.17 -6.71 1.52
N ASP A 44 -5.34 -7.23 2.42
CA ASP A 44 -5.26 -8.66 2.76
C ASP A 44 -6.63 -9.21 3.20
N LYS A 45 -7.34 -8.46 4.06
CA LYS A 45 -8.70 -8.82 4.49
C LYS A 45 -9.73 -8.76 3.35
N ALA A 46 -9.50 -7.92 2.35
CA ALA A 46 -10.36 -7.81 1.18
C ALA A 46 -10.08 -8.91 0.12
N GLY A 47 -9.02 -9.72 0.30
CA GLY A 47 -8.60 -10.75 -0.65
C GLY A 47 -7.94 -10.19 -1.91
N VAL A 48 -7.36 -8.99 -1.81
CA VAL A 48 -6.61 -8.31 -2.88
C VAL A 48 -5.12 -8.54 -2.72
#